data_AF-A0A507QPD3-F1
#
_entry.id   AF-A0A507QPD3-F1
#
_cell.length_a   1.000
_cell.length_b   1.000
_cell.length_c   1.000
_cell.angle_alpha   90.00
_cell.angle_beta   90.00
_cell.angle_gamma   90.00
#
_symmetry.space_group_name_H-M   'P 1'
#
loop_
_entity.id
_entity.type
_entity.pdbx_description
1 polymer ?
#
loop_
_entity_poly.entity_id
_entity_poly.type
_entity_poly.pdbx_seq_one_letter_code
_entity_poly.pdbx_strand_id
1 'polypeptide(L)'
;MGDTSPSNLYSLPNEIFVQILSPLPTSSLLSLAPVSCRFHALVLRILHHRLRIAASLQDYQLMLECFHPSSKLTEPNVFCSYLGTEGLSDDDRYEEPTQKQKRLGSLYSRFRPERTADQEEDERRSGLRARRLGSTGGEDEGEDSDERLGREEKDSSLVAKRTVDLDGHEHFSQLCVIVHLVKVRPGSSLVLSAVTIKDGTIRLWRDWLSNSIQANTGPEGGSNDQRMLWVDQEKNVGLQIRVREKKWNQDFLPILIHREEEPVSYEVELEELHIRTTHLLLAVEKKFLSYGPGGVPHNVFGWVVVNLMRPLTRETLSTTVYEEKMQQGKTESFLANLPAREGERPEMGSHAVPQRQMNQIPDLEVKERYTEFVSKNPHLIKTNESQLERHSPAIFVADNVPQSDIARSINGEIAHIHCTGEFSVHVTLSPADCKKVIDAGWAQRHPFSGSPILKPASGSGKPFLSSEYVFIYAPRNDEEVGVVMKIIMASIKYMTGAKEVNY
;
A
#
# COMPACT_ATOMS: atom_id res chain seq x y z
N MET A 1 19.16 -54.94 1.29
CA MET A 1 17.77 -54.47 1.15
C MET A 1 17.66 -53.21 2.00
N GLY A 2 17.67 -52.03 1.35
CA GLY A 2 17.57 -50.75 2.04
C GLY A 2 16.11 -50.52 2.44
N ASP A 3 15.90 -50.25 3.71
CA ASP A 3 14.59 -50.04 4.33
C ASP A 3 14.01 -48.69 3.84
N THR A 4 13.24 -48.70 2.75
CA THR A 4 12.52 -47.51 2.28
C THR A 4 11.22 -47.39 3.09
N SER A 5 11.35 -46.92 4.33
CA SER A 5 10.18 -46.47 5.09
C SER A 5 9.51 -45.32 4.30
N PRO A 6 8.20 -45.34 4.06
CA PRO A 6 7.53 -44.29 3.30
C PRO A 6 7.73 -42.96 4.00
N SER A 7 8.29 -41.98 3.28
CA SER A 7 8.52 -40.63 3.76
C SER A 7 7.17 -39.96 4.07
N ASN A 8 6.67 -40.14 5.30
CA ASN A 8 5.43 -39.53 5.71
C ASN A 8 5.66 -38.03 5.94
N LEU A 9 4.65 -37.23 5.70
CA LEU A 9 4.63 -35.79 5.91
C LEU A 9 5.13 -35.41 7.34
N TYR A 10 4.82 -36.22 8.35
CA TYR A 10 5.29 -36.04 9.73
C TYR A 10 6.78 -36.35 9.98
N SER A 11 7.50 -36.93 9.01
CA SER A 11 8.94 -37.19 9.09
C SER A 11 9.80 -36.00 8.64
N LEU A 12 9.19 -35.00 7.98
CA LEU A 12 9.90 -33.81 7.52
C LEU A 12 10.34 -32.93 8.70
N PRO A 13 11.44 -32.17 8.60
CA PRO A 13 11.80 -31.12 9.55
C PRO A 13 10.77 -29.99 9.60
N ASN A 14 10.70 -29.26 10.73
CA ASN A 14 9.76 -28.14 10.88
C ASN A 14 10.02 -27.02 9.87
N GLU A 15 11.27 -26.84 9.46
CA GLU A 15 11.72 -25.82 8.51
C GLU A 15 11.09 -26.06 7.14
N ILE A 16 11.13 -27.31 6.65
CA ILE A 16 10.52 -27.70 5.38
C ILE A 16 9.00 -27.56 5.45
N PHE A 17 8.42 -27.92 6.59
CA PHE A 17 6.99 -27.78 6.83
C PHE A 17 6.53 -26.32 6.82
N VAL A 18 7.29 -25.43 7.48
CA VAL A 18 7.04 -23.99 7.44
C VAL A 18 7.17 -23.48 6.01
N GLN A 19 8.16 -23.93 5.23
CA GLN A 19 8.29 -23.55 3.82
C GLN A 19 7.10 -24.02 2.97
N ILE A 20 6.54 -25.20 3.24
CA ILE A 20 5.34 -25.71 2.54
C ILE A 20 4.07 -24.94 2.92
N LEU A 21 3.93 -24.58 4.19
CA LEU A 21 2.72 -23.92 4.71
C LEU A 21 2.74 -22.40 4.49
N SER A 22 3.91 -21.77 4.55
CA SER A 22 4.04 -20.32 4.43
C SER A 22 3.36 -19.74 3.17
N PRO A 23 3.28 -20.44 2.02
CA PRO A 23 2.53 -19.99 0.84
C PRO A 23 1.01 -19.98 0.98
N LEU A 24 0.41 -20.63 1.97
CA LEU A 24 -1.04 -20.66 2.04
C LEU A 24 -1.63 -19.32 2.56
N PRO A 25 -2.77 -18.84 2.03
CA PRO A 25 -3.49 -17.69 2.59
C PRO A 25 -3.76 -17.86 4.08
N THR A 26 -3.86 -16.76 4.84
CA THR A 26 -4.09 -16.86 6.30
C THR A 26 -5.38 -17.62 6.61
N SER A 27 -6.45 -17.42 5.83
CA SER A 27 -7.69 -18.19 5.94
C SER A 27 -7.50 -19.70 5.74
N SER A 28 -6.72 -20.10 4.72
CA SER A 28 -6.42 -21.51 4.45
C SER A 28 -5.53 -22.12 5.53
N LEU A 29 -4.54 -21.38 6.06
CA LEU A 29 -3.71 -21.85 7.17
C LEU A 29 -4.52 -22.10 8.43
N LEU A 30 -5.43 -21.20 8.76
CA LEU A 30 -6.32 -21.35 9.91
C LEU A 30 -7.20 -22.61 9.77
N SER A 31 -7.62 -22.97 8.55
CA SER A 31 -8.35 -24.22 8.30
C SER A 31 -7.51 -25.49 8.52
N LEU A 32 -6.18 -25.40 8.41
CA LEU A 32 -5.25 -26.52 8.65
C LEU A 32 -4.81 -26.63 10.12
N ALA A 33 -4.96 -25.57 10.90
CA ALA A 33 -4.65 -25.57 12.33
C ALA A 33 -5.30 -26.70 13.14
N PRO A 34 -6.59 -27.08 12.93
CA PRO A 34 -7.22 -28.16 13.69
C PRO A 34 -6.79 -29.57 13.27
N VAL A 35 -6.03 -29.73 12.17
CA VAL A 35 -5.70 -31.06 11.62
C VAL A 35 -4.78 -31.85 12.54
N SER A 36 -3.81 -31.19 13.19
CA SER A 36 -3.00 -31.81 14.26
C SER A 36 -2.24 -30.76 15.09
N CYS A 37 -1.75 -31.15 16.27
CA CYS A 37 -0.95 -30.28 17.14
C CYS A 37 0.29 -29.70 16.45
N ARG A 38 0.92 -30.46 15.54
CA ARG A 38 2.10 -30.00 14.80
C ARG A 38 1.74 -28.91 13.79
N PHE A 39 0.65 -29.10 13.03
CA PHE A 39 0.14 -28.05 12.13
C PHE A 39 -0.26 -26.82 12.92
N HIS A 40 -0.97 -27.00 14.04
CA HIS A 40 -1.37 -25.92 14.92
C HIS A 40 -0.19 -25.04 15.37
N ALA A 41 0.87 -25.65 15.92
CA ALA A 41 2.05 -24.92 16.39
C ALA A 41 2.76 -24.14 15.26
N LEU A 42 2.86 -24.76 14.08
CA LEU A 42 3.52 -24.14 12.92
C LEU A 42 2.68 -23.04 12.29
N VAL A 43 1.36 -23.23 12.18
CA VAL A 43 0.41 -22.20 11.72
C VAL A 43 0.46 -20.99 12.65
N LEU A 44 0.48 -21.20 13.96
CA LEU A 44 0.59 -20.09 14.93
C LEU A 44 1.91 -19.34 14.80
N ARG A 45 3.02 -20.04 14.57
CA ARG A 45 4.33 -19.41 14.33
C ARG A 45 4.32 -18.55 13.06
N ILE A 46 3.73 -19.05 11.97
CA ILE A 46 3.58 -18.30 10.71
C ILE A 46 2.67 -17.10 10.92
N LEU A 47 1.54 -17.28 11.60
CA LEU A 47 0.58 -16.21 11.87
C LEU A 47 1.21 -15.09 12.72
N HIS A 48 1.95 -15.43 13.78
CA HIS A 48 2.66 -14.47 14.61
C HIS A 48 3.62 -13.60 13.78
N HIS A 49 4.39 -14.23 12.90
CA HIS A 49 5.30 -13.50 12.00
C HIS A 49 4.56 -12.58 11.04
N ARG A 50 3.47 -13.06 10.43
CA ARG A 50 2.63 -12.25 9.52
C ARG A 50 2.01 -11.03 10.21
N LEU A 51 1.46 -11.23 11.41
CA LEU A 51 0.88 -10.14 12.21
C LEU A 51 1.93 -9.07 12.52
N ARG A 52 3.17 -9.47 12.84
CA ARG A 52 4.26 -8.52 13.11
C ARG A 52 4.62 -7.67 11.90
N ILE A 53 4.71 -8.26 10.71
CA ILE A 53 4.99 -7.49 9.49
C ILE A 53 3.81 -6.57 9.17
N ALA A 54 2.59 -7.11 9.19
CA ALA A 54 1.37 -6.35 8.86
C ALA A 54 1.12 -5.18 9.83
N ALA A 55 1.37 -5.37 11.13
CA ALA A 55 1.19 -4.33 12.14
C ALA A 55 2.07 -3.09 11.90
N SER A 56 3.28 -3.28 11.40
CA SER A 56 4.24 -2.19 11.19
C SER A 56 3.95 -1.32 9.95
N LEU A 57 3.04 -1.75 9.07
CA LEU A 57 2.59 -1.03 7.87
C LEU A 57 3.72 -0.31 7.08
N GLN A 58 4.85 -0.96 6.83
CA GLN A 58 6.05 -0.33 6.21
C GLN A 58 5.84 0.29 4.82
N ASP A 59 4.74 -0.03 4.14
CA ASP A 59 4.42 0.40 2.77
C ASP A 59 3.13 1.22 2.66
N TYR A 60 2.38 1.32 3.76
CA TYR A 60 1.06 1.90 3.77
C TYR A 60 0.90 2.80 4.96
N GLN A 61 0.14 3.87 4.77
CA GLN A 61 -0.32 4.70 5.86
C GLN A 61 -1.81 4.39 6.08
N LEU A 62 -2.29 4.56 7.30
CA LEU A 62 -3.72 4.56 7.55
C LEU A 62 -4.24 5.98 7.39
N MET A 63 -5.39 6.09 6.74
CA MET A 63 -6.14 7.33 6.61
C MET A 63 -7.53 7.10 7.19
N LEU A 64 -7.90 7.98 8.11
CA LEU A 64 -9.16 7.97 8.83
C LEU A 64 -10.03 9.13 8.33
N GLU A 65 -11.20 8.79 7.83
CA GLU A 65 -12.30 9.71 7.62
C GLU A 65 -13.29 9.51 8.76
N CYS A 66 -13.46 10.54 9.58
CA CYS A 66 -14.45 10.57 10.64
C CYS A 66 -15.24 11.86 10.47
N PHE A 67 -16.51 11.76 10.11
CA PHE A 67 -17.32 12.94 9.78
C PHE A 67 -18.80 12.77 10.15
N HIS A 68 -19.50 13.88 10.39
CA HIS A 68 -20.96 13.86 10.47
C HIS A 68 -21.54 13.64 9.05
N PRO A 69 -22.62 12.86 8.85
CA PRO A 69 -23.17 12.59 7.52
C PRO A 69 -23.38 13.82 6.61
N SER A 70 -23.73 14.97 7.20
CA SER A 70 -23.89 16.24 6.48
C SER A 70 -22.57 16.92 6.06
N SER A 71 -21.46 16.54 6.67
CA SER A 71 -20.15 17.21 6.58
C SER A 71 -19.14 16.44 5.72
N LYS A 72 -19.57 15.37 5.04
CA LYS A 72 -18.73 14.48 4.23
C LYS A 72 -17.82 15.19 3.22
N LEU A 73 -18.26 16.31 2.65
CA LEU A 73 -17.51 17.06 1.63
C LEU A 73 -16.59 18.13 2.22
N THR A 74 -16.77 18.49 3.49
CA THR A 74 -16.08 19.61 4.14
C THR A 74 -15.08 19.15 5.18
N GLU A 75 -15.29 17.98 5.79
CA GLU A 75 -14.39 17.47 6.82
C GLU A 75 -13.12 16.84 6.24
N PRO A 76 -11.93 17.26 6.69
CA PRO A 76 -10.68 16.71 6.19
C PRO A 76 -10.45 15.29 6.75
N ASN A 77 -9.87 14.44 5.90
CA ASN A 77 -9.30 13.15 6.32
C ASN A 77 -8.05 13.37 7.18
N VAL A 78 -7.70 12.38 7.99
CA VAL A 78 -6.58 12.43 8.92
C VAL A 78 -5.71 11.21 8.72
N PHE A 79 -4.39 11.38 8.61
CA PHE A 79 -3.47 10.25 8.55
C PHE A 79 -3.17 9.74 9.95
N CYS A 80 -2.87 8.45 10.09
CA CYS A 80 -2.57 7.86 11.38
C CYS A 80 -1.13 7.36 11.48
N SER A 81 -0.45 7.72 12.58
CA SER A 81 0.88 7.22 12.92
C SER A 81 0.77 5.92 13.73
N TYR A 82 1.67 4.96 13.50
CA TYR A 82 1.64 3.68 14.20
C TYR A 82 2.27 3.80 15.58
N LEU A 83 1.51 3.47 16.63
CA LEU A 83 1.98 3.52 18.03
C LEU A 83 2.56 2.19 18.51
N GLY A 84 2.13 1.09 17.92
CA GLY A 84 2.54 -0.25 18.33
C GLY A 84 1.38 -1.24 18.41
N THR A 85 1.74 -2.51 18.59
CA THR A 85 0.82 -3.61 18.86
C THR A 85 1.33 -4.34 20.07
N GLU A 86 0.64 -4.18 21.20
CA GLU A 86 1.02 -4.83 22.45
C GLU A 86 0.84 -6.35 22.33
N GLY A 87 1.76 -7.13 22.90
CA GLY A 87 1.67 -8.60 22.87
C GLY A 87 2.22 -9.30 21.62
N LEU A 88 2.90 -8.59 20.71
CA LEU A 88 3.69 -9.16 19.59
C LEU A 88 5.21 -9.25 19.87
N SER A 89 5.63 -9.19 21.14
CA SER A 89 7.04 -9.27 21.55
C SER A 89 7.60 -10.69 21.47
N ASP A 90 8.91 -10.84 21.24
CA ASP A 90 9.57 -12.14 20.99
C ASP A 90 9.66 -13.10 22.18
N ASP A 91 9.17 -12.74 23.38
CA ASP A 91 9.42 -13.49 24.61
C ASP A 91 8.47 -14.67 24.88
N ASP A 92 7.64 -15.04 23.90
CA ASP A 92 6.59 -16.06 24.07
C ASP A 92 7.07 -17.50 23.85
N ARG A 93 8.33 -17.79 24.22
CA ARG A 93 8.94 -19.10 23.98
C ARG A 93 8.33 -20.23 24.82
N TYR A 94 7.59 -19.88 25.87
CA TYR A 94 7.00 -20.82 26.84
C TYR A 94 5.47 -20.78 26.90
N GLU A 95 4.82 -20.05 26.01
CA GLU A 95 3.35 -19.94 26.02
C GLU A 95 2.69 -21.14 25.34
N GLU A 96 1.67 -21.71 25.99
CA GLU A 96 0.87 -22.81 25.44
C GLU A 96 0.20 -22.39 24.11
N PRO A 97 0.17 -23.25 23.08
CA PRO A 97 -0.33 -22.89 21.75
C PRO A 97 -1.77 -22.36 21.73
N THR A 98 -2.65 -22.90 22.57
CA THR A 98 -4.06 -22.48 22.66
C THR A 98 -4.21 -21.10 23.27
N GLN A 99 -3.42 -20.78 24.28
CA GLN A 99 -3.38 -19.46 24.91
C GLN A 99 -2.80 -18.43 23.93
N LYS A 100 -1.73 -18.80 23.23
CA LYS A 100 -1.13 -18.00 22.16
C LYS A 100 -2.10 -17.71 21.03
N GLN A 101 -2.90 -18.68 20.58
CA GLN A 101 -3.93 -18.46 19.56
C GLN A 101 -4.98 -17.45 20.01
N LYS A 102 -5.53 -17.63 21.21
CA LYS A 102 -6.54 -16.72 21.77
C LYS A 102 -5.98 -15.30 21.85
N ARG A 103 -4.76 -15.16 22.37
CA ARG A 103 -4.08 -13.87 22.49
C ARG A 103 -3.87 -13.22 21.13
N LEU A 104 -3.32 -13.94 20.14
CA LEU A 104 -3.10 -13.43 18.78
C LEU A 104 -4.39 -12.98 18.09
N GLY A 105 -5.51 -13.66 18.37
CA GLY A 105 -6.83 -13.28 17.86
C GLY A 105 -7.40 -12.00 18.50
N SER A 106 -6.96 -11.64 19.70
CA SER A 106 -7.42 -10.48 20.47
C SER A 106 -6.51 -9.26 20.40
N LEU A 107 -5.45 -9.29 19.57
CA LEU A 107 -4.52 -8.16 19.47
C LEU A 107 -5.11 -7.01 18.65
N TYR A 108 -4.81 -5.79 19.10
CA TYR A 108 -5.12 -4.56 18.38
C TYR A 108 -3.84 -3.80 18.08
N SER A 109 -3.73 -3.36 16.84
CA SER A 109 -2.73 -2.39 16.41
C SER A 109 -3.30 -1.00 16.65
N ARG A 110 -2.52 -0.17 17.36
CA ARG A 110 -2.91 1.18 17.76
C ARG A 110 -2.29 2.21 16.84
N PHE A 111 -3.08 3.19 16.47
CA PHE A 111 -2.68 4.28 15.60
C PHE A 111 -3.16 5.60 16.15
N ARG A 112 -2.38 6.67 16.01
CA ARG A 112 -2.77 8.02 16.41
C ARG A 112 -3.18 8.83 15.19
N PRO A 113 -4.43 9.33 15.11
CA PRO A 113 -4.83 10.26 14.07
C PRO A 113 -4.11 11.60 14.28
N GLU A 114 -3.25 11.99 13.34
CA GLU A 114 -2.45 13.21 13.39
C GLU A 114 -2.87 14.15 12.25
N ARG A 115 -3.09 15.42 12.60
CA ARG A 115 -3.30 16.49 11.62
C ARG A 115 -1.98 16.80 10.92
N THR A 116 -2.04 17.05 9.61
CA THR A 116 -0.87 17.53 8.86
C THR A 116 -0.75 19.05 8.99
N ALA A 117 0.48 19.58 8.94
CA ALA A 117 0.74 21.02 9.05
C ALA A 117 -0.05 21.85 8.02
N ASP A 118 -0.24 21.31 6.82
CA ASP A 118 -1.03 21.95 5.75
C ASP A 118 -2.52 22.09 6.12
N GLN A 119 -3.08 21.09 6.82
CA GLN A 119 -4.48 21.11 7.28
C GLN A 119 -4.69 22.10 8.44
N GLU A 120 -3.67 22.34 9.26
CA GLU A 120 -3.72 23.38 10.30
C GLU A 120 -3.77 24.79 9.71
N GLU A 121 -3.02 25.06 8.64
CA GLU A 121 -3.02 26.38 8.00
C GLU A 121 -4.39 26.72 7.38
N ASP A 122 -5.03 25.73 6.74
CA ASP A 122 -6.36 25.90 6.14
C ASP A 122 -7.46 26.08 7.20
N GLU A 123 -7.43 25.33 8.31
CA GLU A 123 -8.34 25.55 9.44
C GLU A 123 -8.12 26.94 10.07
N ARG A 124 -6.86 27.36 10.30
CA ARG A 124 -6.56 28.71 10.81
C ARG A 124 -7.10 29.79 9.88
N ARG A 125 -6.95 29.64 8.56
CA ARG A 125 -7.50 30.57 7.56
C ARG A 125 -9.02 30.59 7.56
N SER A 126 -9.66 29.43 7.70
CA SER A 126 -11.13 29.31 7.77
C SER A 126 -11.70 29.89 9.08
N GLY A 127 -11.04 29.67 10.22
CA GLY A 127 -11.40 30.22 11.52
C GLY A 127 -11.22 31.74 11.57
N LEU A 128 -10.17 32.27 10.94
CA LEU A 128 -9.98 33.71 10.74
C LEU A 128 -11.08 34.34 9.87
N ARG A 129 -11.63 33.61 8.89
CA ARG A 129 -12.80 34.06 8.10
C ARG A 129 -14.10 34.01 8.89
N ALA A 130 -14.35 32.94 9.66
CA ALA A 130 -15.53 32.83 10.51
C ALA A 130 -15.54 33.93 11.61
N ARG A 131 -14.38 34.22 12.20
CA ARG A 131 -14.21 35.27 13.21
C ARG A 131 -14.37 36.70 12.66
N ARG A 132 -14.16 36.90 11.35
CA ARG A 132 -14.44 38.19 10.66
C ARG A 132 -15.92 38.39 10.30
N LEU A 133 -16.72 37.33 10.19
CA LEU A 133 -18.16 37.47 9.92
C LEU A 133 -19.02 37.64 11.19
N GLY A 134 -18.46 37.35 12.38
CA GLY A 134 -19.19 37.37 13.66
C GLY A 134 -18.77 38.45 14.66
N SER A 135 -17.81 39.33 14.34
CA SER A 135 -17.32 40.34 15.30
C SER A 135 -17.54 41.77 14.80
N THR A 136 -18.61 42.39 15.31
CA THR A 136 -18.68 43.85 15.44
C THR A 136 -18.03 44.26 16.76
N GLY A 137 -16.84 44.85 16.66
CA GLY A 137 -16.28 45.80 17.64
C GLY A 137 -15.79 45.23 18.98
N GLY A 138 -14.47 45.30 19.18
CA GLY A 138 -13.83 45.09 20.48
C GLY A 138 -12.33 44.82 20.32
N GLU A 139 -11.54 45.87 20.31
CA GLU A 139 -10.08 45.81 20.49
C GLU A 139 -9.81 45.43 21.95
N ASP A 140 -9.04 44.37 22.20
CA ASP A 140 -8.44 44.13 23.51
C ASP A 140 -7.01 43.66 23.30
N GLU A 141 -6.07 44.53 23.67
CA GLU A 141 -4.64 44.26 23.78
C GLU A 141 -4.37 43.58 25.13
N GLY A 142 -3.68 42.45 25.11
CA GLY A 142 -3.26 41.75 26.33
C GLY A 142 -2.01 40.93 26.07
N GLU A 143 -0.92 41.36 26.72
CA GLU A 143 0.47 40.94 26.55
C GLU A 143 0.80 39.52 27.03
N ASP A 144 1.93 39.03 26.52
CA ASP A 144 2.66 37.80 26.83
C ASP A 144 2.85 37.52 28.34
N SER A 145 2.52 36.30 28.77
CA SER A 145 3.32 35.53 29.74
C SER A 145 2.81 34.09 29.89
N ASP A 146 3.49 33.09 29.31
CA ASP A 146 3.90 31.85 30.01
C ASP A 146 4.69 30.87 29.10
N GLU A 147 6.02 30.99 29.06
CA GLU A 147 6.90 30.09 28.29
C GLU A 147 7.18 28.72 28.96
N ARG A 148 6.42 28.32 29.99
CA ARG A 148 6.61 27.03 30.69
C ARG A 148 5.51 25.98 30.46
N LEU A 149 4.42 26.31 29.76
CA LEU A 149 3.32 25.38 29.41
C LEU A 149 3.45 24.76 28.00
N GLY A 150 4.41 25.20 27.19
CA GLY A 150 4.47 24.94 25.74
C GLY A 150 4.82 23.52 25.26
N ARG A 151 4.95 22.52 26.16
CA ARG A 151 5.24 21.12 25.76
C ARG A 151 4.01 20.22 25.76
N GLU A 152 3.01 20.49 26.61
CA GLU A 152 1.75 19.72 26.64
C GLU A 152 0.72 20.28 25.64
N GLU A 153 0.68 21.60 25.42
CA GLU A 153 -0.24 22.20 24.43
C GLU A 153 0.09 21.80 22.98
N LYS A 154 1.38 21.65 22.67
CA LYS A 154 1.85 21.29 21.32
C LYS A 154 1.36 19.91 20.88
N ASP A 155 1.31 18.95 21.81
CA ASP A 155 0.82 17.59 21.54
C ASP A 155 -0.72 17.55 21.42
N SER A 156 -1.43 18.42 22.17
CA SER A 156 -2.90 18.55 22.06
C SER A 156 -3.39 19.17 20.76
N SER A 157 -2.55 19.99 20.11
CA SER A 157 -2.88 20.68 18.86
C SER A 157 -2.95 19.77 17.64
N LEU A 158 -2.20 18.65 17.67
CA LEU A 158 -2.10 17.69 16.58
C LEU A 158 -3.24 16.66 16.55
N VAL A 159 -4.00 16.56 17.64
CA VAL A 159 -5.09 15.58 17.79
C VAL A 159 -6.28 15.99 16.92
N ALA A 160 -6.84 15.05 16.17
CA ALA A 160 -7.99 15.32 15.34
C ALA A 160 -9.26 15.59 16.18
N LYS A 161 -9.85 16.78 16.00
CA LYS A 161 -11.05 17.22 16.71
C LYS A 161 -12.29 17.25 15.81
N ARG A 162 -13.46 17.01 16.42
CA ARG A 162 -14.78 17.03 15.77
C ARG A 162 -15.78 17.74 16.67
N THR A 163 -16.60 18.61 16.09
CA THR A 163 -17.70 19.26 16.82
C THR A 163 -18.98 18.45 16.63
N VAL A 164 -19.67 18.18 17.73
CA VAL A 164 -20.92 17.43 17.77
C VAL A 164 -21.95 18.31 18.47
N ASP A 165 -22.87 18.83 17.69
CA ASP A 165 -23.98 19.64 18.18
C ASP A 165 -25.23 18.75 18.30
N LEU A 166 -25.93 18.85 19.43
CA LEU A 166 -27.18 18.15 19.69
C LEU A 166 -28.25 19.15 20.10
N ASP A 167 -29.32 19.23 19.31
CA ASP A 167 -30.50 20.03 19.67
C ASP A 167 -31.23 19.42 20.89
N GLY A 168 -32.06 20.20 21.59
CA GLY A 168 -32.71 19.77 22.85
C GLY A 168 -33.38 18.40 22.77
N HIS A 169 -34.07 18.13 21.65
CA HIS A 169 -34.80 16.88 21.41
C HIS A 169 -33.94 15.74 20.83
N GLU A 170 -32.67 15.98 20.49
CA GLU A 170 -31.77 14.97 19.94
C GLU A 170 -31.05 14.20 21.05
N HIS A 171 -31.28 12.88 21.06
CA HIS A 171 -30.67 11.97 22.04
C HIS A 171 -29.27 11.47 21.60
N PHE A 172 -28.95 11.51 20.30
CA PHE A 172 -27.65 11.09 19.79
C PHE A 172 -27.31 11.79 18.48
N SER A 173 -26.01 11.87 18.19
CA SER A 173 -25.47 12.23 16.88
C SER A 173 -24.73 11.03 16.26
N GLN A 174 -24.51 11.05 14.95
CA GLN A 174 -23.83 9.98 14.23
C GLN A 174 -22.54 10.47 13.61
N LEU A 175 -21.48 9.66 13.72
CA LEU A 175 -20.24 9.87 12.98
C LEU A 175 -20.01 8.68 12.04
N CYS A 176 -19.89 8.97 10.75
CA CYS A 176 -19.41 8.01 9.77
C CYS A 176 -17.90 7.83 9.98
N VAL A 177 -17.47 6.57 10.06
CA VAL A 177 -16.07 6.20 10.27
C VAL A 177 -15.65 5.32 9.11
N ILE A 178 -14.72 5.83 8.30
CA ILE A 178 -14.14 5.09 7.18
C ILE A 178 -12.63 5.04 7.37
N VAL A 179 -12.09 3.82 7.34
CA VAL A 179 -10.66 3.57 7.51
C VAL A 179 -10.11 3.05 6.20
N HIS A 180 -9.13 3.75 5.65
CA HIS A 180 -8.45 3.40 4.42
C HIS A 180 -7.00 3.00 4.67
N LEU A 181 -6.58 1.93 4.01
CA LEU A 181 -5.18 1.56 3.81
C LEU A 181 -4.66 2.26 2.55
N VAL A 182 -3.93 3.35 2.74
CA VAL A 182 -3.47 4.21 1.65
C VAL A 182 -1.99 4.04 1.37
N LYS A 183 -1.59 4.24 0.12
CA LYS A 183 -0.20 4.45 -0.26
C LYS A 183 -0.02 5.93 -0.59
N VAL A 184 0.92 6.58 0.07
CA VAL A 184 1.17 8.01 -0.08
C VAL A 184 2.49 8.21 -0.83
N ARG A 185 2.58 9.27 -1.65
CA ARG A 185 3.84 9.64 -2.30
C ARG A 185 4.87 10.03 -1.23
N PRO A 186 6.13 9.53 -1.29
CA PRO A 186 7.15 9.91 -0.31
C PRO A 186 7.31 11.43 -0.21
N GLY A 187 7.19 12.00 0.99
CA GLY A 187 7.33 13.43 1.23
C GLY A 187 6.14 14.31 0.84
N SER A 188 4.95 13.73 0.59
CA SER A 188 3.71 14.46 0.28
C SER A 188 2.52 13.83 1.00
N SER A 189 1.36 14.49 1.01
CA SER A 189 0.06 13.96 1.47
C SER A 189 -0.77 13.35 0.32
N LEU A 190 -0.25 13.31 -0.91
CA LEU A 190 -0.95 12.79 -2.08
C LEU A 190 -1.13 11.26 -2.01
N VAL A 191 -2.39 10.82 -2.00
CA VAL A 191 -2.79 9.41 -2.00
C VAL A 191 -2.71 8.82 -3.42
N LEU A 192 -1.86 7.81 -3.59
CA LEU A 192 -1.64 7.06 -4.83
C LEU A 192 -2.65 5.90 -4.98
N SER A 193 -2.98 5.26 -3.86
CA SER A 193 -3.99 4.19 -3.84
C SER A 193 -4.65 4.12 -2.48
N ALA A 194 -5.93 3.75 -2.45
CA ALA A 194 -6.69 3.55 -1.22
C ALA A 194 -7.46 2.23 -1.27
N VAL A 195 -7.46 1.50 -0.16
CA VAL A 195 -8.32 0.32 0.04
C VAL A 195 -9.07 0.51 1.34
N THR A 196 -10.40 0.48 1.29
CA THR A 196 -11.21 0.58 2.51
C THR A 196 -11.07 -0.70 3.33
N ILE A 197 -10.59 -0.56 4.56
CA ILE A 197 -10.56 -1.61 5.57
C ILE A 197 -11.96 -1.77 6.16
N LYS A 198 -12.53 -0.65 6.61
CA LYS A 198 -13.85 -0.61 7.23
C LYS A 198 -14.58 0.67 6.86
N ASP A 199 -15.87 0.54 6.61
CA ASP A 199 -16.84 1.63 6.53
C ASP A 199 -17.95 1.29 7.55
N GLY A 200 -18.30 2.26 8.38
CA GLY A 200 -19.30 2.09 9.42
C GLY A 200 -19.72 3.40 10.06
N THR A 201 -20.51 3.31 11.11
CA THR A 201 -21.07 4.48 11.80
C THR A 201 -21.10 4.22 13.29
N ILE A 202 -20.67 5.21 14.07
CA ILE A 202 -20.79 5.22 15.52
C ILE A 202 -21.89 6.21 15.94
N ARG A 203 -22.56 5.91 17.06
CA ARG A 203 -23.57 6.78 17.66
C ARG A 203 -23.03 7.37 18.95
N LEU A 204 -23.08 8.68 19.05
CA LEU A 204 -22.68 9.45 20.22
C LEU A 204 -23.94 9.87 20.97
N TRP A 205 -24.27 9.14 22.04
CA TRP A 205 -25.45 9.41 22.86
C TRP A 205 -25.18 10.56 23.83
N ARG A 206 -26.17 11.44 24.02
CA ARG A 206 -26.12 12.58 24.95
C ARG A 206 -25.67 12.16 26.34
N ASP A 207 -26.29 11.11 26.89
CA ASP A 207 -25.96 10.61 28.23
C ASP A 207 -24.51 10.11 28.29
N TRP A 208 -24.06 9.40 27.25
CA TRP A 208 -22.68 8.92 27.17
C TRP A 208 -21.69 10.09 27.12
N LEU A 209 -21.93 11.10 26.27
CA LEU A 209 -21.08 12.30 26.17
C LEU A 209 -20.96 13.04 27.50
N SER A 210 -22.09 13.22 28.20
CA SER A 210 -22.11 13.86 29.53
C SER A 210 -21.36 13.05 30.60
N ASN A 211 -21.54 11.73 30.62
CA ASN A 211 -20.86 10.83 31.55
C ASN A 211 -19.35 10.77 31.27
N SER A 212 -18.94 10.80 29.99
CA SER A 212 -17.54 10.81 29.58
C SER A 212 -16.80 12.06 30.08
N ILE A 213 -17.46 13.21 30.13
CA ILE A 213 -16.87 14.43 30.71
C ILE A 213 -16.62 14.27 32.21
N GLN A 214 -17.60 13.72 32.94
CA GLN A 214 -17.45 13.47 34.37
C GLN A 214 -16.30 12.50 34.67
N ALA A 215 -16.18 11.44 33.85
CA ALA A 215 -15.10 10.45 33.94
C ALA A 215 -13.71 11.04 33.64
N ASN A 216 -13.63 12.11 32.82
CA ASN A 216 -12.37 12.82 32.56
C ASN A 216 -11.91 13.68 33.76
N THR A 217 -12.84 14.09 34.64
CA THR A 217 -12.56 14.97 35.80
C THR A 217 -12.32 14.26 37.12
N GLY A 218 -12.47 12.93 37.17
CA GLY A 218 -12.27 12.13 38.39
C GLY A 218 -10.79 11.97 38.78
N PRO A 219 -10.48 11.73 40.08
CA PRO A 219 -9.11 11.56 40.58
C PRO A 219 -8.42 10.29 40.09
N GLU A 220 -9.20 9.30 39.65
CA GLU A 220 -8.73 8.12 38.91
C GLU A 220 -9.22 8.30 37.47
N GLY A 221 -8.35 8.77 36.56
CA GLY A 221 -8.70 8.94 35.15
C GLY A 221 -9.40 7.68 34.63
N GLY A 222 -10.64 7.82 34.15
CA GLY A 222 -11.53 6.67 33.87
C GLY A 222 -10.89 5.59 33.00
N SER A 223 -11.32 4.33 33.22
CA SER A 223 -10.87 3.16 32.45
C SER A 223 -10.97 3.42 30.94
N ASN A 224 -9.90 3.11 30.19
CA ASN A 224 -9.84 3.28 28.73
C ASN A 224 -11.04 2.64 28.00
N ASP A 225 -11.61 1.56 28.56
CA ASP A 225 -12.77 0.88 28.00
C ASP A 225 -14.03 1.76 27.94
N GLN A 226 -14.19 2.72 28.86
CA GLN A 226 -15.34 3.64 28.86
C GLN A 226 -15.25 4.71 27.77
N ARG A 227 -14.04 4.96 27.26
CA ARG A 227 -13.75 5.93 26.19
C ARG A 227 -13.69 5.31 24.80
N MET A 228 -13.85 3.98 24.71
CA MET A 228 -13.75 3.22 23.47
C MET A 228 -15.12 3.07 22.79
N LEU A 229 -15.21 3.51 21.54
CA LEU A 229 -16.39 3.35 20.69
C LEU A 229 -16.08 2.43 19.52
N TRP A 230 -16.81 1.33 19.43
CA TRP A 230 -16.63 0.32 18.39
C TRP A 230 -17.49 0.64 17.16
N VAL A 231 -16.85 0.61 15.99
CA VAL A 231 -17.50 0.85 14.69
C VAL A 231 -18.33 -0.36 14.25
N ASP A 232 -17.99 -1.56 14.75
CA ASP A 232 -18.69 -2.79 14.44
C ASP A 232 -18.87 -3.74 15.63
N GLN A 233 -19.85 -4.64 15.50
CA GLN A 233 -20.21 -5.60 16.55
C GLN A 233 -19.09 -6.59 16.87
N GLU A 234 -18.29 -6.94 15.86
CA GLU A 234 -17.13 -7.83 16.00
C GLU A 234 -15.93 -7.16 16.68
N LYS A 235 -16.01 -5.86 16.95
CA LYS A 235 -14.92 -5.06 17.52
C LYS A 235 -13.64 -5.20 16.69
N ASN A 236 -13.73 -5.03 15.37
CA ASN A 236 -12.55 -5.01 14.50
C ASN A 236 -11.94 -3.63 14.43
N VAL A 237 -12.76 -2.58 14.54
CA VAL A 237 -12.32 -1.18 14.51
C VAL A 237 -12.96 -0.42 15.66
N GLY A 238 -12.13 0.23 16.47
CA GLY A 238 -12.54 1.06 17.60
C GLY A 238 -11.85 2.42 17.59
N LEU A 239 -12.55 3.44 18.08
CA LEU A 239 -12.02 4.78 18.29
C LEU A 239 -12.03 5.09 19.78
N GLN A 240 -10.86 5.47 20.30
CA GLN A 240 -10.74 6.04 21.62
C GLN A 240 -10.97 7.55 21.54
N ILE A 241 -11.99 8.02 22.24
CA ILE A 241 -12.48 9.39 22.15
C ILE A 241 -12.38 10.09 23.50
N ARG A 242 -11.87 11.32 23.51
CA ARG A 242 -11.97 12.24 24.64
C ARG A 242 -13.01 13.31 24.31
N VAL A 243 -13.93 13.56 25.25
CA VAL A 243 -15.03 14.52 25.09
C VAL A 243 -14.76 15.75 25.94
N ARG A 244 -14.97 16.93 25.37
CA ARG A 244 -14.97 18.24 26.05
C ARG A 244 -16.27 18.96 25.75
N GLU A 245 -16.83 19.64 26.74
CA GLU A 245 -18.02 20.46 26.55
C GLU A 245 -17.64 21.83 25.97
N LYS A 246 -18.34 22.26 24.92
CA LYS A 246 -18.17 23.59 24.34
C LYS A 246 -19.27 24.49 24.89
N LYS A 247 -18.93 25.28 25.90
CA LYS A 247 -19.88 26.25 26.48
C LYS A 247 -20.18 27.34 25.48
N TRP A 248 -21.47 27.61 25.25
CA TRP A 248 -21.91 28.75 24.46
C TRP A 248 -21.66 30.04 25.25
N ASN A 249 -21.17 31.09 24.60
CA ASN A 249 -21.14 32.42 25.23
C ASN A 249 -22.59 32.86 25.45
N GLN A 250 -23.01 32.92 26.72
CA GLN A 250 -24.38 33.24 27.12
C GLN A 250 -24.82 34.67 26.72
N ASP A 251 -23.87 35.53 26.34
CA ASP A 251 -24.12 36.92 25.94
C ASP A 251 -24.85 37.08 24.59
N PHE A 252 -25.00 36.00 23.79
CA PHE A 252 -25.59 36.05 22.44
C PHE A 252 -26.86 35.21 22.25
N LEU A 253 -27.46 34.66 23.31
CA LEU A 253 -28.70 33.89 23.17
C LEU A 253 -29.91 34.83 23.02
N PRO A 254 -30.71 34.72 21.93
CA PRO A 254 -31.92 35.51 21.79
C PRO A 254 -32.92 35.20 22.92
N ILE A 255 -33.49 36.25 23.50
CA ILE A 255 -34.32 36.28 24.73
C ILE A 255 -35.56 35.33 24.70
N LEU A 256 -35.90 34.74 23.56
CA LEU A 256 -37.14 33.97 23.33
C LEU A 256 -36.98 32.43 23.37
N ILE A 257 -35.80 31.88 23.68
CA ILE A 257 -35.62 30.42 23.77
C ILE A 257 -36.29 29.89 25.05
N HIS A 258 -37.22 28.94 24.89
CA HIS A 258 -37.85 28.23 26.01
C HIS A 258 -36.78 27.40 26.75
N ARG A 259 -36.59 27.66 28.05
CA ARG A 259 -35.52 27.12 28.91
C ARG A 259 -35.64 25.62 29.26
N GLU A 260 -36.54 24.88 28.63
CA GLU A 260 -36.84 23.51 29.08
C GLU A 260 -35.83 22.49 28.53
N GLU A 261 -35.22 22.70 27.35
CA GLU A 261 -34.19 21.81 26.79
C GLU A 261 -33.10 22.59 26.03
N GLU A 262 -31.94 22.78 26.65
CA GLU A 262 -30.84 23.55 26.06
C GLU A 262 -30.06 22.73 25.03
N PRO A 263 -29.77 23.28 23.82
CA PRO A 263 -28.88 22.65 22.86
C PRO A 263 -27.47 22.57 23.44
N VAL A 264 -26.81 21.44 23.26
CA VAL A 264 -25.46 21.18 23.79
C VAL A 264 -24.49 20.95 22.64
N SER A 265 -23.29 21.49 22.79
CA SER A 265 -22.20 21.31 21.82
C SER A 265 -21.02 20.65 22.51
N TYR A 266 -20.51 19.58 21.90
CA TYR A 266 -19.37 18.83 22.40
C TYR A 266 -18.23 18.88 21.38
N GLU A 267 -17.00 18.99 21.88
CA GLU A 267 -15.77 18.78 21.12
C GLU A 267 -15.23 17.37 21.42
N VAL A 268 -15.13 16.56 20.38
CA VAL A 268 -14.70 15.16 20.39
C VAL A 268 -13.29 15.10 19.83
N GLU A 269 -12.33 14.75 20.68
CA GLU A 269 -10.92 14.54 20.33
C GLU A 269 -10.67 13.04 20.06
N LEU A 270 -10.18 12.71 18.86
CA LEU A 270 -9.88 11.35 18.44
C LEU A 270 -8.45 10.97 18.86
N GLU A 271 -8.29 10.31 20.00
CA GLU A 271 -6.97 10.02 20.58
C GLU A 271 -6.26 8.87 19.87
N GLU A 272 -6.96 7.74 19.70
CA GLU A 272 -6.41 6.52 19.14
C GLU A 272 -7.43 5.77 18.28
N LEU A 273 -6.94 5.21 17.16
CA LEU A 273 -7.63 4.26 16.31
C LEU A 273 -7.07 2.86 16.60
N HIS A 274 -7.96 1.95 17.00
CA HIS A 274 -7.64 0.56 17.29
C HIS A 274 -8.18 -0.32 16.18
N ILE A 275 -7.29 -1.08 15.53
CA ILE A 275 -7.68 -2.04 14.50
C ILE A 275 -7.21 -3.42 14.93
N ARG A 276 -8.12 -4.40 14.94
CA ARG A 276 -7.77 -5.79 15.23
C ARG A 276 -6.67 -6.24 14.26
N THR A 277 -5.52 -6.69 14.78
CA THR A 277 -4.33 -6.93 13.96
C THR A 277 -4.56 -8.03 12.92
N THR A 278 -5.39 -9.02 13.23
CA THR A 278 -5.80 -10.04 12.26
C THR A 278 -6.63 -9.46 11.11
N HIS A 279 -7.51 -8.50 11.39
CA HIS A 279 -8.30 -7.80 10.37
C HIS A 279 -7.40 -6.93 9.47
N LEU A 280 -6.43 -6.24 10.08
CA LEU A 280 -5.42 -5.47 9.35
C LEU A 280 -4.58 -6.36 8.44
N LEU A 281 -4.11 -7.52 8.94
CA LEU A 281 -3.38 -8.50 8.15
C LEU A 281 -4.19 -8.95 6.93
N LEU A 282 -5.46 -9.32 7.12
CA LEU A 282 -6.32 -9.75 6.01
C LEU A 282 -6.54 -8.65 4.97
N ALA A 283 -6.64 -7.38 5.40
CA ALA A 283 -6.75 -6.24 4.49
C ALA A 283 -5.48 -6.03 3.66
N VAL A 284 -4.30 -6.11 4.28
CA VAL A 284 -2.99 -6.02 3.59
C VAL A 284 -2.81 -7.19 2.62
N GLU A 285 -3.17 -8.41 3.03
CA GLU A 285 -3.12 -9.61 2.17
C GLU A 285 -4.02 -9.45 0.94
N LYS A 286 -5.27 -8.99 1.14
CA LYS A 286 -6.21 -8.73 0.05
C LYS A 286 -5.65 -7.71 -0.95
N LYS A 287 -4.95 -6.68 -0.47
CA LYS A 287 -4.30 -5.68 -1.34
C LYS A 287 -3.16 -6.28 -2.16
N PHE A 288 -2.30 -7.11 -1.57
CA PHE A 288 -1.27 -7.82 -2.34
C PHE A 288 -1.86 -8.75 -3.39
N LEU A 289 -2.92 -9.50 -3.02
CA LEU A 289 -3.64 -10.37 -3.94
C LEU A 289 -4.31 -9.59 -5.09
N SER A 290 -4.63 -8.30 -4.90
CA SER A 290 -5.18 -7.48 -5.98
C SER A 290 -4.17 -7.18 -7.11
N TYR A 291 -2.85 -7.33 -6.89
CA TYR A 291 -1.83 -7.11 -7.92
C TYR A 291 -1.84 -8.18 -9.03
N GLY A 292 -2.63 -9.25 -8.84
CA GLY A 292 -2.67 -10.39 -9.74
C GLY A 292 -1.43 -11.28 -9.64
N PRO A 293 -1.48 -12.46 -10.27
CA PRO A 293 -0.37 -13.41 -10.26
C PRO A 293 0.87 -12.83 -10.94
N GLY A 294 2.06 -13.32 -10.58
CA GLY A 294 3.32 -12.96 -11.22
C GLY A 294 4.43 -13.95 -10.86
N GLY A 295 5.71 -13.57 -11.01
CA GLY A 295 6.83 -14.50 -10.83
C GLY A 295 6.99 -15.09 -9.42
N VAL A 296 6.46 -14.41 -8.41
CA VAL A 296 6.38 -14.93 -7.03
C VAL A 296 5.02 -15.58 -6.77
N PRO A 297 4.94 -16.59 -5.88
CA PRO A 297 3.66 -17.22 -5.54
C PRO A 297 2.60 -16.18 -5.17
N HIS A 298 1.44 -16.22 -5.82
CA HIS A 298 0.37 -15.23 -5.64
C HIS A 298 -0.41 -15.47 -4.34
N ASN A 299 0.30 -15.31 -3.23
CA ASN A 299 -0.15 -15.59 -1.89
C ASN A 299 0.75 -14.89 -0.87
N VAL A 300 0.49 -15.12 0.41
CA VAL A 300 1.16 -14.40 1.49
C VAL A 300 2.64 -14.77 1.62
N PHE A 301 3.08 -15.95 1.18
CA PHE A 301 4.52 -16.21 1.07
C PHE A 301 5.17 -15.36 0.01
N GLY A 302 4.53 -15.23 -1.15
CA GLY A 302 4.96 -14.25 -2.14
C GLY A 302 5.10 -12.88 -1.50
N TRP A 303 4.08 -12.42 -0.77
CA TRP A 303 4.15 -11.15 -0.05
C TRP A 303 5.32 -11.07 0.95
N VAL A 304 5.52 -12.05 1.83
CA VAL A 304 6.63 -12.07 2.80
C VAL A 304 7.99 -12.09 2.08
N VAL A 305 8.15 -12.95 1.07
CA VAL A 305 9.38 -13.07 0.27
C VAL A 305 9.71 -11.75 -0.42
N VAL A 306 8.71 -11.10 -1.00
CA VAL A 306 8.87 -9.80 -1.66
C VAL A 306 9.26 -8.72 -0.67
N ASN A 307 8.62 -8.69 0.51
CA ASN A 307 8.99 -7.76 1.58
C ASN A 307 10.42 -7.99 2.08
N LEU A 308 10.86 -9.25 2.20
CA LEU A 308 12.23 -9.58 2.57
C LEU A 308 13.26 -9.20 1.49
N MET A 309 12.88 -9.27 0.21
CA MET A 309 13.74 -8.84 -0.90
C MET A 309 13.78 -7.32 -1.10
N ARG A 310 12.90 -6.56 -0.44
CA ARG A 310 12.76 -5.10 -0.60
C ARG A 310 14.06 -4.32 -0.37
N PRO A 311 14.91 -4.61 0.65
CA PRO A 311 16.18 -3.91 0.83
C PRO A 311 17.18 -4.12 -0.32
N LEU A 312 16.95 -5.09 -1.19
CA LEU A 312 17.77 -5.37 -2.39
C LEU A 312 17.29 -4.59 -3.63
N THR A 313 16.20 -3.84 -3.51
CA THR A 313 15.67 -3.00 -4.60
C THR A 313 16.56 -1.78 -4.82
N ARG A 314 16.61 -1.31 -6.07
CA ARG A 314 17.40 -0.16 -6.48
C ARG A 314 16.50 0.91 -7.08
N GLU A 315 17.02 2.13 -7.12
CA GLU A 315 16.45 3.24 -7.89
C GLU A 315 16.26 2.81 -9.36
N THR A 316 15.16 3.21 -9.99
CA THR A 316 14.73 2.68 -11.30
C THR A 316 14.79 3.67 -12.47
N LEU A 317 14.94 4.97 -12.23
CA LEU A 317 14.87 6.02 -13.26
C LEU A 317 16.25 6.51 -13.73
N SER A 318 17.31 6.30 -12.97
CA SER A 318 18.65 6.73 -13.36
C SER A 318 19.21 5.94 -14.56
N THR A 319 19.75 6.66 -15.54
CA THR A 319 20.34 6.13 -16.76
C THR A 319 21.86 5.99 -16.72
N THR A 320 22.51 6.35 -15.60
CA THR A 320 23.99 6.37 -15.48
C THR A 320 24.64 5.03 -15.83
N VAL A 321 23.99 3.91 -15.47
CA VAL A 321 24.45 2.55 -15.79
C VAL A 321 24.59 2.32 -17.30
N TYR A 322 23.74 2.96 -18.11
CA TYR A 322 23.82 2.83 -19.57
C TYR A 322 24.87 3.77 -20.16
N GLU A 323 25.04 4.96 -19.59
CA GLU A 323 26.11 5.89 -19.99
C GLU A 323 27.49 5.26 -19.82
N GLU A 324 27.75 4.61 -18.67
CA GLU A 324 28.98 3.87 -18.42
C GLU A 324 29.19 2.75 -19.45
N LYS A 325 28.13 1.98 -19.77
CA LYS A 325 28.20 0.91 -20.78
C LYS A 325 28.45 1.45 -22.19
N MET A 326 27.89 2.60 -22.52
CA MET A 326 28.12 3.27 -23.80
C MET A 326 29.56 3.77 -23.91
N GLN A 327 30.12 4.34 -22.84
CA GLN A 327 31.54 4.73 -22.77
C GLN A 327 32.48 3.53 -22.95
N GLN A 328 32.06 2.34 -22.51
CA GLN A 328 32.75 1.07 -22.73
C GLN A 328 32.56 0.48 -24.14
N GLY A 329 31.92 1.21 -25.06
CA GLY A 329 31.78 0.84 -26.47
C GLY A 329 30.43 0.22 -26.87
N LYS A 330 29.48 0.01 -25.93
CA LYS A 330 28.14 -0.54 -26.25
C LYS A 330 27.18 0.56 -26.74
N THR A 331 27.46 1.09 -27.92
CA THR A 331 26.76 2.26 -28.50
C THR A 331 25.70 1.90 -29.54
N GLU A 332 25.50 0.62 -29.83
CA GLU A 332 24.50 0.15 -30.79
C GLU A 332 23.08 0.57 -30.39
N SER A 333 22.31 1.05 -31.36
CA SER A 333 20.94 1.53 -31.17
C SER A 333 20.09 1.08 -32.35
N PHE A 334 18.90 0.55 -32.05
CA PHE A 334 17.95 0.02 -33.02
C PHE A 334 16.66 0.84 -33.05
N LEU A 335 16.60 1.90 -32.24
CA LEU A 335 15.47 2.79 -32.06
C LEU A 335 15.78 4.21 -32.52
N ALA A 336 14.92 4.76 -33.36
CA ALA A 336 14.93 6.18 -33.72
C ALA A 336 14.58 7.06 -32.50
N ASN A 337 14.71 8.37 -32.63
CA ASN A 337 14.31 9.28 -31.56
C ASN A 337 12.80 9.15 -31.29
N LEU A 338 12.45 8.96 -30.03
CA LEU A 338 11.07 8.90 -29.57
C LEU A 338 10.57 10.28 -29.15
N PRO A 339 9.27 10.57 -29.31
CA PRO A 339 8.66 11.73 -28.66
C PRO A 339 8.75 11.59 -27.14
N ALA A 340 8.83 12.71 -26.42
CA ALA A 340 8.66 12.70 -24.98
C ALA A 340 7.23 12.27 -24.63
N ARG A 341 7.09 11.39 -23.65
CA ARG A 341 5.77 10.95 -23.17
C ARG A 341 5.08 12.11 -22.44
N GLU A 342 3.83 12.38 -22.81
CA GLU A 342 3.07 13.49 -22.22
C GLU A 342 2.61 13.20 -20.79
N GLY A 343 2.75 14.19 -19.90
CA GLY A 343 2.27 14.13 -18.52
C GLY A 343 3.23 13.44 -17.54
N GLU A 344 2.73 13.16 -16.33
CA GLU A 344 3.51 12.46 -15.31
C GLU A 344 3.64 10.97 -15.60
N ARG A 345 4.76 10.39 -15.12
CA ARG A 345 4.96 8.94 -15.13
C ARG A 345 3.88 8.24 -14.31
N PRO A 346 3.48 7.02 -14.68
CA PRO A 346 2.47 6.29 -13.94
C PRO A 346 2.99 5.86 -12.57
N GLU A 347 2.06 5.62 -11.69
CA GLU A 347 2.31 5.16 -10.34
C GLU A 347 2.59 3.66 -10.33
N MET A 348 3.64 3.28 -9.62
CA MET A 348 4.08 1.89 -9.53
C MET A 348 3.69 1.26 -8.19
N GLY A 349 3.43 -0.05 -8.22
CA GLY A 349 3.23 -0.87 -7.03
C GLY A 349 4.41 -0.76 -6.06
N SER A 350 4.15 -0.96 -4.77
CA SER A 350 5.21 -0.94 -3.72
C SER A 350 6.18 -2.11 -3.81
N HIS A 351 5.73 -3.20 -4.42
CA HIS A 351 6.47 -4.45 -4.54
C HIS A 351 7.31 -4.46 -5.82
N ALA A 352 8.57 -4.87 -5.71
CA ALA A 352 9.43 -5.04 -6.87
C ALA A 352 9.01 -6.21 -7.76
N VAL A 353 8.41 -7.24 -7.17
CA VAL A 353 7.78 -8.35 -7.88
C VAL A 353 6.46 -8.71 -7.16
N PRO A 354 5.34 -8.94 -7.88
CA PRO A 354 5.16 -8.53 -9.28
C PRO A 354 5.27 -7.01 -9.41
N GLN A 355 6.04 -6.56 -10.41
CA GLN A 355 6.10 -5.14 -10.76
C GLN A 355 4.80 -4.80 -11.50
N ARG A 356 4.01 -3.87 -10.95
CA ARG A 356 2.70 -3.51 -11.51
C ARG A 356 2.56 -2.00 -11.65
N GLN A 357 1.95 -1.59 -12.75
CA GLN A 357 1.46 -0.23 -12.96
C GLN A 357 0.07 -0.10 -12.28
N MET A 358 -0.13 0.97 -11.50
CA MET A 358 -1.32 1.13 -10.66
C MET A 358 -2.37 2.08 -11.25
N ASN A 359 -1.97 2.99 -12.13
CA ASN A 359 -2.84 3.95 -12.79
C ASN A 359 -2.51 4.04 -14.29
N GLN A 360 -3.22 4.89 -15.04
CA GLN A 360 -3.07 5.00 -16.50
C GLN A 360 -3.26 3.65 -17.21
N ILE A 361 -4.24 2.86 -16.75
CA ILE A 361 -4.56 1.53 -17.27
C ILE A 361 -5.38 1.70 -18.55
N PRO A 362 -4.96 1.13 -19.69
CA PRO A 362 -5.69 1.29 -20.94
C PRO A 362 -6.80 0.26 -21.14
N ASP A 363 -7.64 0.52 -22.14
CA ASP A 363 -8.72 -0.38 -22.52
C ASP A 363 -8.22 -1.69 -23.16
N LEU A 364 -9.09 -2.70 -23.15
CA LEU A 364 -8.81 -4.05 -23.66
C LEU A 364 -8.39 -4.09 -25.14
N GLU A 365 -8.71 -3.06 -25.94
CA GLU A 365 -8.35 -2.98 -27.36
C GLU A 365 -6.83 -3.00 -27.58
N VAL A 366 -6.05 -2.48 -26.63
CA VAL A 366 -4.57 -2.51 -26.70
C VAL A 366 -4.03 -3.95 -26.78
N LYS A 367 -4.69 -4.89 -26.10
CA LYS A 367 -4.29 -6.31 -26.10
C LYS A 367 -4.41 -6.93 -27.50
N GLU A 368 -5.44 -6.57 -28.24
CA GLU A 368 -5.68 -7.09 -29.59
C GLU A 368 -4.59 -6.62 -30.54
N ARG A 369 -4.18 -5.35 -30.42
CA ARG A 369 -3.08 -4.76 -31.21
C ARG A 369 -1.74 -5.45 -30.97
N TYR A 370 -1.40 -5.77 -29.71
CA TYR A 370 -0.20 -6.56 -29.42
C TYR A 370 -0.26 -7.96 -30.03
N THR A 371 -1.41 -8.60 -29.97
CA THR A 371 -1.61 -9.94 -30.52
C THR A 371 -1.46 -9.92 -32.06
N GLU A 372 -2.03 -8.91 -32.71
CA GLU A 372 -1.88 -8.70 -34.16
C GLU A 372 -0.42 -8.49 -34.55
N PHE A 373 0.31 -7.61 -33.85
CA PHE A 373 1.73 -7.35 -34.11
C PHE A 373 2.59 -8.61 -34.01
N VAL A 374 2.36 -9.43 -32.96
CA VAL A 374 3.08 -10.69 -32.78
C VAL A 374 2.81 -11.67 -33.93
N SER A 375 1.56 -11.70 -34.43
CA SER A 375 1.17 -12.58 -35.53
C SER A 375 1.81 -12.24 -36.89
N LYS A 376 2.27 -11.00 -37.10
CA LYS A 376 2.90 -10.54 -38.35
C LYS A 376 4.37 -10.93 -38.50
N ASN A 377 5.02 -11.41 -37.44
CA ASN A 377 6.45 -11.68 -37.41
C ASN A 377 6.83 -13.16 -37.10
N PRO A 378 6.11 -14.19 -37.59
CA PRO A 378 6.36 -15.59 -37.22
C PRO A 378 7.72 -16.12 -37.69
N HIS A 379 8.35 -15.42 -38.63
CA HIS A 379 9.68 -15.75 -39.15
C HIS A 379 10.83 -15.31 -38.21
N LEU A 380 10.57 -14.41 -37.26
CA LEU A 380 11.57 -13.92 -36.29
C LEU A 380 11.25 -14.33 -34.85
N ILE A 381 9.96 -14.41 -34.50
CA ILE A 381 9.52 -14.59 -33.13
C ILE A 381 8.51 -15.74 -32.99
N LYS A 382 8.42 -16.27 -31.77
CA LYS A 382 7.40 -17.24 -31.34
C LYS A 382 6.81 -16.80 -30.00
N THR A 383 5.62 -17.28 -29.67
CA THR A 383 4.96 -17.00 -28.39
C THR A 383 5.01 -18.23 -27.48
N ASN A 384 5.36 -18.03 -26.20
CA ASN A 384 5.28 -19.06 -25.16
C ASN A 384 5.02 -18.40 -23.80
N GLU A 385 4.78 -19.18 -22.74
CA GLU A 385 4.67 -18.63 -21.38
C GLU A 385 6.00 -17.99 -20.92
N SER A 386 5.93 -16.81 -20.29
CA SER A 386 7.11 -16.14 -19.74
C SER A 386 7.79 -17.00 -18.67
N GLN A 387 9.12 -17.08 -18.69
CA GLN A 387 9.88 -17.78 -17.64
C GLN A 387 9.93 -16.99 -16.33
N LEU A 388 9.92 -15.66 -16.45
CA LEU A 388 9.99 -14.74 -15.32
C LEU A 388 8.61 -14.53 -14.69
N GLU A 389 7.56 -14.35 -15.50
CA GLU A 389 6.21 -14.08 -15.00
C GLU A 389 5.36 -15.34 -14.80
N ARG A 390 5.62 -16.43 -15.55
CA ARG A 390 4.95 -17.75 -15.49
C ARG A 390 3.45 -17.78 -15.79
N HIS A 391 2.85 -16.61 -16.05
CA HIS A 391 1.40 -16.47 -16.21
C HIS A 391 0.98 -15.63 -17.41
N SER A 392 1.93 -14.94 -18.06
CA SER A 392 1.66 -14.13 -19.25
C SER A 392 2.34 -14.71 -20.49
N PRO A 393 1.74 -14.51 -21.68
CA PRO A 393 2.40 -14.79 -22.94
C PRO A 393 3.61 -13.85 -23.12
N ALA A 394 4.72 -14.44 -23.52
CA ALA A 394 5.96 -13.77 -23.84
C ALA A 394 6.36 -14.04 -25.29
N ILE A 395 7.08 -13.08 -25.85
CA ILE A 395 7.67 -13.10 -27.18
C ILE A 395 9.08 -13.66 -27.03
N PHE A 396 9.36 -14.75 -27.72
CA PHE A 396 10.68 -15.40 -27.78
C PHE A 396 11.26 -15.31 -29.18
N VAL A 397 12.59 -15.41 -29.29
CA VAL A 397 13.26 -15.64 -30.57
C VAL A 397 12.82 -16.99 -31.15
N ALA A 398 12.49 -17.02 -32.44
CA ALA A 398 12.12 -18.25 -33.15
C ALA A 398 13.32 -19.23 -33.26
N ASP A 399 13.04 -20.54 -33.32
CA ASP A 399 14.07 -21.59 -33.19
C ASP A 399 15.14 -21.56 -34.29
N ASN A 400 14.79 -21.07 -35.48
CA ASN A 400 15.68 -21.02 -36.64
C ASN A 400 16.42 -19.68 -36.79
N VAL A 401 16.34 -18.79 -35.81
CA VAL A 401 16.91 -17.43 -35.88
C VAL A 401 18.15 -17.35 -35.00
N PRO A 402 19.28 -16.82 -35.52
CA PRO A 402 20.47 -16.59 -34.71
C PRO A 402 20.17 -15.74 -33.47
N GLN A 403 20.59 -16.21 -32.30
CA GLN A 403 20.40 -15.50 -31.03
C GLN A 403 21.65 -14.73 -30.64
N SER A 404 21.48 -13.46 -30.26
CA SER A 404 22.57 -12.69 -29.63
C SER A 404 22.98 -13.27 -28.27
N ASP A 405 24.13 -12.86 -27.75
CA ASP A 405 24.65 -13.33 -26.45
C ASP A 405 23.68 -13.05 -25.30
N ILE A 406 23.02 -11.89 -25.34
CA ILE A 406 22.02 -11.51 -24.36
C ILE A 406 20.77 -12.38 -24.49
N ALA A 407 20.29 -12.64 -25.72
CA ALA A 407 19.16 -13.53 -25.98
C ALA A 407 19.40 -14.93 -25.43
N ARG A 408 20.60 -15.51 -25.66
CA ARG A 408 20.97 -16.80 -25.07
C ARG A 408 20.99 -16.78 -23.54
N SER A 409 21.39 -15.65 -22.94
CA SER A 409 21.47 -15.53 -21.47
C SER A 409 20.11 -15.49 -20.76
N ILE A 410 19.04 -15.13 -21.48
CA ILE A 410 17.67 -15.08 -20.96
C ILE A 410 16.75 -16.08 -21.68
N ASN A 411 17.32 -17.18 -22.17
CA ASN A 411 16.61 -18.27 -22.85
C ASN A 411 15.72 -17.81 -24.04
N GLY A 412 16.13 -16.74 -24.71
CA GLY A 412 15.48 -16.19 -25.89
C GLY A 412 14.24 -15.34 -25.61
N GLU A 413 13.88 -15.06 -24.36
CA GLU A 413 12.74 -14.19 -24.03
C GLU A 413 13.06 -12.73 -24.41
N ILE A 414 12.33 -12.16 -25.36
CA ILE A 414 12.52 -10.80 -25.89
C ILE A 414 11.73 -9.80 -25.04
N ALA A 415 10.44 -10.09 -24.87
CA ALA A 415 9.51 -9.26 -24.13
C ALA A 415 8.35 -10.10 -23.58
N HIS A 416 7.70 -9.64 -22.52
CA HIS A 416 6.41 -10.18 -22.10
C HIS A 416 5.44 -9.06 -21.73
N ILE A 417 4.17 -9.31 -21.99
CA ILE A 417 3.09 -8.34 -21.84
C ILE A 417 2.23 -8.77 -20.66
N HIS A 418 2.05 -7.90 -19.68
CA HIS A 418 1.22 -8.19 -18.52
C HIS A 418 -0.25 -8.37 -18.95
N CYS A 419 -0.73 -9.60 -18.91
CA CYS A 419 -2.07 -9.95 -19.40
C CYS A 419 -3.20 -9.77 -18.37
N THR A 420 -2.84 -9.44 -17.13
CA THR A 420 -3.73 -9.38 -15.95
C THR A 420 -4.38 -8.01 -15.72
N GLY A 421 -4.23 -7.06 -16.65
CA GLY A 421 -5.11 -5.90 -16.73
C GLY A 421 -4.46 -4.59 -17.15
N GLU A 422 -3.14 -4.44 -16.99
CA GLU A 422 -2.47 -3.15 -17.23
C GLU A 422 -1.66 -3.09 -18.53
N PHE A 423 -1.38 -4.22 -19.19
CA PHE A 423 -0.77 -4.30 -20.53
C PHE A 423 0.58 -3.58 -20.70
N SER A 424 1.28 -3.26 -19.61
CA SER A 424 2.70 -2.88 -19.64
C SER A 424 3.57 -4.04 -20.11
N VAL A 425 4.79 -3.69 -20.48
CA VAL A 425 5.69 -4.61 -21.18
C VAL A 425 7.03 -4.63 -20.50
N HIS A 426 7.50 -5.82 -20.14
CA HIS A 426 8.91 -6.03 -19.88
C HIS A 426 9.65 -6.35 -21.17
N VAL A 427 10.80 -5.74 -21.38
CA VAL A 427 11.56 -5.85 -22.63
C VAL A 427 13.06 -5.72 -22.38
N THR A 428 13.85 -6.41 -23.20
CA THR A 428 15.32 -6.28 -23.21
C THR A 428 15.77 -5.42 -24.38
N LEU A 429 16.46 -4.31 -24.11
CA LEU A 429 16.91 -3.35 -25.14
C LEU A 429 18.43 -3.20 -25.16
N SER A 430 18.98 -2.59 -26.21
CA SER A 430 20.39 -2.18 -26.17
C SER A 430 20.60 -1.11 -25.09
N PRO A 431 21.81 -0.95 -24.51
CA PRO A 431 22.07 0.10 -23.51
C PRO A 431 21.71 1.51 -24.01
N ALA A 432 22.01 1.82 -25.27
CA ALA A 432 21.67 3.12 -25.86
C ALA A 432 20.15 3.31 -25.97
N ASP A 433 19.41 2.27 -26.34
CA ASP A 433 17.96 2.32 -26.44
C ASP A 433 17.29 2.40 -25.06
N CYS A 434 17.83 1.69 -24.04
CA CYS A 434 17.38 1.80 -22.65
C CYS A 434 17.43 3.26 -22.17
N LYS A 435 18.55 3.95 -22.42
CA LYS A 435 18.70 5.36 -22.07
C LYS A 435 17.64 6.21 -22.77
N LYS A 436 17.48 6.06 -24.08
CA LYS A 436 16.50 6.82 -24.87
C LYS A 436 15.07 6.67 -24.36
N VAL A 437 14.62 5.43 -24.09
CA VAL A 437 13.24 5.19 -23.65
C VAL A 437 12.98 5.69 -22.22
N ILE A 438 13.98 5.62 -21.34
CA ILE A 438 13.87 6.13 -19.98
C ILE A 438 13.87 7.66 -20.00
N ASP A 439 14.81 8.29 -20.69
CA ASP A 439 14.89 9.77 -20.78
C ASP A 439 13.61 10.37 -21.40
N ALA A 440 13.03 9.70 -22.39
CA ALA A 440 11.80 10.12 -23.03
C ALA A 440 10.52 9.85 -22.20
N GLY A 441 10.64 9.28 -20.99
CA GLY A 441 9.49 9.09 -20.08
C GLY A 441 8.66 7.82 -20.32
N TRP A 442 9.09 6.94 -21.22
CA TRP A 442 8.33 5.73 -21.60
C TRP A 442 8.62 4.51 -20.74
N ALA A 443 9.74 4.52 -20.01
CA ALA A 443 10.22 3.33 -19.32
C ALA A 443 10.88 3.66 -17.98
N GLN A 444 11.00 2.62 -17.14
CA GLN A 444 11.88 2.59 -15.99
C GLN A 444 12.58 1.23 -15.91
N ARG A 445 13.68 1.15 -15.17
CA ARG A 445 14.37 -0.11 -14.92
C ARG A 445 13.53 -1.03 -14.01
N HIS A 446 13.76 -2.33 -14.11
CA HIS A 446 13.25 -3.25 -13.09
C HIS A 446 14.06 -3.07 -11.78
N PRO A 447 13.43 -3.05 -10.58
CA PRO A 447 14.15 -2.77 -9.32
C PRO A 447 15.30 -3.72 -8.98
N PHE A 448 15.28 -4.94 -9.50
CA PHE A 448 16.34 -5.95 -9.36
C PHE A 448 17.32 -6.01 -10.54
N SER A 449 17.11 -5.22 -11.59
CA SER A 449 17.98 -5.22 -12.78
C SER A 449 19.41 -4.81 -12.44
N GLY A 450 20.39 -5.56 -12.94
CA GLY A 450 21.82 -5.30 -12.69
C GLY A 450 22.26 -5.41 -11.23
N SER A 451 21.47 -6.05 -10.36
CA SER A 451 21.86 -6.28 -8.96
C SER A 451 23.03 -7.27 -8.88
N PRO A 452 24.18 -6.90 -8.27
CA PRO A 452 25.31 -7.81 -8.11
C PRO A 452 25.07 -8.86 -7.00
N ILE A 453 24.07 -8.62 -6.14
CA ILE A 453 23.74 -9.46 -4.98
C ILE A 453 22.82 -10.61 -5.41
N LEU A 454 21.86 -10.33 -6.30
CA LEU A 454 20.94 -11.34 -6.83
C LEU A 454 21.64 -12.03 -8.01
N LYS A 455 22.15 -13.24 -7.77
CA LYS A 455 22.76 -14.10 -8.79
C LYS A 455 21.87 -15.31 -9.07
N PRO A 456 21.82 -15.83 -10.31
CA PRO A 456 21.06 -17.03 -10.61
C PRO A 456 21.66 -18.25 -9.87
N ALA A 457 20.79 -19.21 -9.53
CA ALA A 457 21.18 -20.44 -8.84
C ALA A 457 22.22 -21.28 -9.61
N SER A 458 22.39 -21.03 -10.91
CA SER A 458 23.41 -21.66 -11.76
C SER A 458 24.85 -21.25 -11.45
N GLY A 459 25.07 -20.25 -10.57
CA GLY A 459 26.42 -19.85 -10.15
C GLY A 459 27.24 -19.11 -11.22
N SER A 460 26.63 -18.71 -12.34
CA SER A 460 27.29 -18.14 -13.53
C SER A 460 27.95 -16.77 -13.34
N GLY A 461 28.04 -16.24 -12.11
CA GLY A 461 28.65 -14.94 -11.80
C GLY A 461 27.92 -13.70 -12.34
N LYS A 462 26.96 -13.89 -13.27
CA LYS A 462 26.14 -12.84 -13.88
C LYS A 462 24.96 -12.45 -12.96
N PRO A 463 24.43 -11.22 -13.07
CA PRO A 463 23.26 -10.79 -12.32
C PRO A 463 22.01 -11.59 -12.73
N PHE A 464 21.09 -11.81 -11.77
CA PHE A 464 19.83 -12.54 -11.96
C PHE A 464 18.95 -11.90 -13.05
N LEU A 465 18.94 -10.57 -13.11
CA LEU A 465 18.33 -9.80 -14.19
C LEU A 465 19.38 -8.87 -14.80
N SER A 466 19.49 -8.88 -16.13
CA SER A 466 20.37 -7.97 -16.87
C SER A 466 19.93 -6.51 -16.65
N SER A 467 20.87 -5.56 -16.68
CA SER A 467 20.50 -4.14 -16.53
C SER A 467 19.78 -3.59 -17.76
N GLU A 468 19.84 -4.28 -18.89
CA GLU A 468 19.12 -4.01 -20.13
C GLU A 468 17.62 -4.38 -20.06
N TYR A 469 17.20 -5.04 -18.97
CA TYR A 469 15.83 -5.44 -18.74
C TYR A 469 15.02 -4.29 -18.11
N VAL A 470 14.10 -3.72 -18.89
CA VAL A 470 13.32 -2.53 -18.53
C VAL A 470 11.82 -2.81 -18.51
N PHE A 471 11.08 -1.95 -17.81
CA PHE A 471 9.61 -1.91 -17.74
C PHE A 471 9.13 -0.74 -18.59
N ILE A 472 8.37 -1.02 -19.64
CA ILE A 472 7.71 -0.02 -20.49
C ILE A 472 6.29 0.19 -19.98
N TYR A 473 5.91 1.43 -19.75
CA TYR A 473 4.58 1.77 -19.28
C TYR A 473 3.50 1.42 -20.29
N ALA A 474 2.30 1.14 -19.78
CA ALA A 474 1.14 0.85 -20.61
C ALA A 474 0.76 2.04 -21.50
N PRO A 475 0.49 1.82 -22.79
CA PRO A 475 0.10 2.89 -23.71
C PRO A 475 -1.34 3.33 -23.45
N ARG A 476 -1.61 4.64 -23.40
CA ARG A 476 -2.93 5.21 -23.07
C ARG A 476 -3.86 5.38 -24.27
N ASN A 477 -3.31 5.44 -25.48
CA ASN A 477 -4.02 5.69 -26.72
C ASN A 477 -3.28 5.06 -27.91
N ASP A 478 -3.87 5.11 -29.10
CA ASP A 478 -3.33 4.50 -30.33
C ASP A 478 -1.94 5.03 -30.72
N GLU A 479 -1.68 6.31 -30.48
CA GLU A 479 -0.37 6.91 -30.77
C GLU A 479 0.71 6.32 -29.85
N GLU A 480 0.41 6.17 -28.57
CA GLU A 480 1.29 5.51 -27.60
C GLU A 480 1.51 4.03 -27.94
N VAL A 481 0.47 3.32 -28.39
CA VAL A 481 0.59 1.92 -28.84
C VAL A 481 1.63 1.82 -29.96
N GLY A 482 1.58 2.76 -30.92
CA GLY A 482 2.57 2.84 -31.99
C GLY A 482 4.00 3.07 -31.50
N VAL A 483 4.19 3.85 -30.43
CA VAL A 483 5.51 4.05 -29.81
C VAL A 483 5.99 2.77 -29.11
N VAL A 484 5.14 2.12 -28.30
CA VAL A 484 5.52 0.89 -27.58
C VAL A 484 5.86 -0.23 -28.57
N MET A 485 5.11 -0.37 -29.67
CA MET A 485 5.44 -1.33 -30.71
C MET A 485 6.81 -1.08 -31.34
N LYS A 486 7.18 0.18 -31.62
CA LYS A 486 8.53 0.52 -32.11
C LYS A 486 9.63 0.10 -31.12
N ILE A 487 9.37 0.24 -29.81
CA ILE A 487 10.28 -0.22 -28.76
C ILE A 487 10.43 -1.75 -28.81
N ILE A 488 9.32 -2.50 -28.93
CA ILE A 488 9.35 -3.97 -29.06
C ILE A 488 10.09 -4.38 -30.34
N MET A 489 9.89 -3.68 -31.46
CA MET A 489 10.63 -3.95 -32.70
C MET A 489 12.14 -3.74 -32.52
N ALA A 490 12.57 -2.67 -31.83
CA ALA A 490 13.98 -2.44 -31.53
C ALA A 490 14.57 -3.56 -30.67
N SER A 491 13.80 -4.09 -29.70
CA SER A 491 14.18 -5.26 -28.93
C SER A 491 14.35 -6.50 -29.81
N ILE A 492 13.41 -6.78 -30.71
CA ILE A 492 13.51 -7.92 -31.64
C ILE A 492 14.80 -7.81 -32.48
N LYS A 493 15.10 -6.62 -33.02
CA LYS A 493 16.33 -6.39 -33.79
C LYS A 493 17.59 -6.63 -32.95
N TYR A 494 17.63 -6.13 -31.71
CA TYR A 494 18.76 -6.34 -30.81
C TYR A 494 18.96 -7.82 -30.42
N MET A 495 17.88 -8.56 -30.26
CA MET A 495 17.91 -9.96 -29.81
C MET A 495 18.24 -10.94 -30.95
N THR A 496 17.87 -10.60 -32.19
CA THR A 496 18.00 -11.47 -33.38
C THR A 496 19.09 -11.03 -34.36
N GLY A 497 19.54 -9.77 -34.30
CA GLY A 497 20.38 -9.16 -35.32
C GLY A 497 19.66 -8.86 -36.64
N ALA A 498 18.33 -9.00 -36.69
CA ALA A 498 17.54 -8.74 -37.89
C ALA A 498 17.54 -7.24 -38.26
N LYS A 499 17.56 -6.94 -39.56
CA LYS A 499 17.50 -5.55 -40.08
C LYS A 499 16.07 -5.04 -40.23
N GLU A 500 15.15 -5.92 -40.60
CA GLU A 500 13.74 -5.62 -40.85
C GLU A 500 12.84 -6.42 -39.90
N VAL A 501 11.78 -5.75 -39.43
CA VAL A 501 10.71 -6.31 -38.59
C VAL A 501 9.42 -5.69 -39.11
N ASN A 502 8.37 -6.49 -39.31
CA ASN A 502 7.09 -6.02 -39.83
C ASN A 502 6.29 -5.32 -38.72
N TYR A 503 5.57 -4.24 -39.08
CA TYR A 503 4.67 -3.51 -38.18
C TYR A 503 3.22 -3.96 -38.33
#